data_AF-A0A1X0QEP8-F1
#
_entry.id   AF-A0A1X0QEP8-F1
#
_cell.length_a   1.000
_cell.length_b   1.000
_cell.length_c   1.000
_cell.angle_alpha   90.00
_cell.angle_beta   90.00
_cell.angle_gamma   90.00
#
_symmetry.space_group_name_H-M   'P 1'
#
loop_
_entity.id
_entity.type
_entity.pdbx_description
1 polymer ?
#
loop_
_entity_poly.entity_id
_entity_poly.type
_entity_poly.pdbx_seq_one_letter_code
_entity_poly.pdbx_strand_id
1 'polypeptide(L)'
;MDLKFPKLPKRTLFLSYQSNVYKPNCSLNIDYEPKKGIIYDLIVYVEWKFRMNIKYPECVSDAEIYFLRGESITEKIFLDALKHYNGADIRKGK
;
A
#
# COMPACT_ATOMS: atom_id res chain seq x y z
N MET A 1 15.44 -7.87 2.38
CA MET A 1 14.42 -8.63 3.11
C MET A 1 13.86 -9.70 2.18
N ASP A 2 13.90 -10.96 2.59
CA ASP A 2 13.33 -12.07 1.81
C ASP A 2 11.86 -12.25 2.16
N LEU A 3 10.98 -11.81 1.26
CA LEU A 3 9.53 -11.89 1.44
C LEU A 3 9.02 -13.26 0.97
N LYS A 4 8.58 -14.09 1.91
CA LYS A 4 8.03 -15.44 1.62
C LYS A 4 6.50 -15.43 1.52
N PHE A 5 5.96 -14.54 0.68
CA PHE A 5 4.52 -14.52 0.38
C PHE A 5 4.26 -15.11 -1.01
N PRO A 6 3.34 -16.08 -1.16
CA PRO A 6 2.97 -16.65 -2.46
C PRO A 6 2.51 -15.61 -3.50
N LYS A 7 1.87 -14.54 -3.03
CA LYS A 7 1.35 -13.44 -3.83
C LYS A 7 1.90 -12.11 -3.28
N LEU A 8 2.56 -11.37 -4.16
CA LEU A 8 3.14 -10.05 -3.85
C LEU A 8 2.54 -8.97 -4.77
N PRO A 9 2.36 -7.74 -4.28
CA PRO A 9 1.95 -6.62 -5.14
C PRO A 9 3.09 -6.27 -6.10
N LYS A 10 2.79 -5.96 -7.36
CA LYS A 10 3.80 -5.52 -8.33
C LYS A 10 4.25 -4.10 -8.02
N ARG A 11 3.32 -3.26 -7.54
CA ARG A 11 3.62 -1.91 -7.08
C ARG A 11 2.74 -1.53 -5.89
N THR A 12 3.39 -0.96 -4.87
CA THR A 12 2.78 -0.52 -3.63
C THR A 12 2.90 0.99 -3.49
N LEU A 13 1.85 1.65 -3.00
CA LEU A 13 1.90 3.04 -2.58
C LEU A 13 1.90 3.12 -1.06
N PHE A 14 2.89 3.79 -0.49
CA PHE A 14 2.88 4.18 0.91
C PHE A 14 2.26 5.56 1.03
N LEU A 15 1.14 5.63 1.73
CA LEU A 15 0.40 6.86 1.96
C LEU A 15 0.38 7.15 3.47
N SER A 16 1.01 8.24 3.86
CA SER A 16 0.93 8.83 5.19
C SER A 16 1.14 10.34 5.03
N TYR A 17 0.34 11.14 5.73
CA TYR A 17 0.51 12.60 5.76
C TYR A 17 1.59 13.03 6.77
N GLN A 18 2.25 12.09 7.44
CA GLN A 18 3.39 12.34 8.31
C GLN A 18 4.73 12.12 7.58
N SER A 19 5.76 12.84 8.01
CA SER A 19 7.07 12.90 7.35
C SER A 19 7.90 11.61 7.45
N ASN A 20 7.57 10.72 8.39
CA ASN A 20 8.35 9.50 8.65
C ASN A 20 7.76 8.32 7.89
N VAL A 21 8.18 8.15 6.63
CA VAL A 21 7.80 7.00 5.83
C VAL A 21 8.93 5.97 5.81
N TYR A 22 8.63 4.76 6.29
CA TYR A 22 9.54 3.62 6.25
C TYR A 22 9.96 3.28 4.81
N LYS A 23 11.27 3.05 4.61
CA LYS A 23 11.86 2.67 3.33
C LYS A 23 12.41 1.24 3.43
N PRO A 24 11.64 0.20 3.07
CA PRO A 24 12.11 -1.17 3.17
C PRO A 24 13.25 -1.44 2.18
N ASN A 25 14.26 -2.16 2.65
CA ASN A 25 15.30 -2.73 1.78
C ASN A 25 14.80 -4.06 1.18
N CYS A 26 13.98 -3.98 0.13
CA CYS A 26 13.40 -5.12 -0.57
C CYS A 26 13.31 -4.86 -2.08
N SER A 27 13.02 -5.90 -2.86
CA SER A 27 12.90 -5.84 -4.32
C SER A 27 11.55 -5.32 -4.84
N LEU A 28 10.63 -4.94 -3.94
CA LEU A 28 9.31 -4.45 -4.33
C LEU A 28 9.36 -2.99 -4.79
N ASN A 29 8.54 -2.66 -5.79
CA ASN A 29 8.37 -1.29 -6.23
C ASN A 29 7.45 -0.55 -5.26
N ILE A 30 8.01 0.43 -4.52
CA ILE A 30 7.29 1.21 -3.53
C ILE A 30 7.40 2.69 -3.89
N ASP A 31 6.25 3.30 -4.14
CA ASP A 31 6.12 4.74 -4.30
C ASP A 31 5.68 5.38 -2.98
N TYR A 32 6.06 6.64 -2.80
CA TYR A 32 5.74 7.45 -1.61
C TYR A 32 4.80 8.62 -1.95
N GLU A 33 4.41 8.70 -3.23
CA GLU A 33 3.47 9.68 -3.77
C GLU A 33 2.74 9.06 -4.96
N PRO A 34 1.45 9.40 -5.18
CA PRO A 34 0.69 8.87 -6.30
C PRO A 34 1.19 9.45 -7.63
N LYS A 35 1.44 8.58 -8.61
CA LYS A 35 1.91 8.95 -9.95
C LYS A 35 0.79 8.79 -10.99
N LYS A 36 0.63 9.80 -11.85
CA LYS A 36 -0.38 9.79 -12.92
C LYS A 36 -0.20 8.57 -13.83
N GLY A 37 -1.30 7.87 -14.14
CA GLY A 37 -1.29 6.71 -15.04
C GLY A 37 -0.74 5.41 -14.43
N ILE A 38 -0.41 5.40 -13.14
CA ILE A 38 0.00 4.19 -12.41
C ILE A 38 -1.18 3.63 -11.63
N ILE A 39 -1.52 2.36 -11.84
CA ILE A 39 -2.47 1.62 -11.01
C ILE A 39 -1.67 0.83 -9.96
N TYR A 40 -2.00 1.01 -8.69
CA TYR A 40 -1.35 0.30 -7.59
C TYR A 40 -2.08 -1.01 -7.27
N ASP A 41 -1.33 -2.05 -6.91
CA ASP A 41 -1.95 -3.30 -6.45
C ASP A 41 -2.26 -3.25 -4.95
N LEU A 42 -1.42 -2.55 -4.18
CA LEU A 42 -1.54 -2.38 -2.75
C LEU A 42 -1.31 -0.93 -2.35
N ILE A 43 -2.15 -0.40 -1.48
CA ILE A 43 -1.96 0.89 -0.81
C ILE A 43 -1.86 0.64 0.68
N VAL A 44 -0.71 1.00 1.26
CA VAL A 44 -0.51 1.00 2.71
C VAL A 44 -0.81 2.40 3.20
N TYR A 45 -1.93 2.57 3.89
CA TYR A 45 -2.44 3.86 4.31
C TYR A 45 -2.51 3.95 5.83
N VAL A 46 -1.67 4.79 6.43
CA VAL A 46 -1.64 4.97 7.91
C VAL A 46 -2.03 6.40 8.25
N GLU A 47 -3.21 6.55 8.83
CA GLU A 47 -3.75 7.83 9.27
C GLU A 47 -4.80 7.68 10.37
N TRP A 48 -4.95 8.72 11.21
CA TRP A 48 -5.99 8.73 12.24
C TRP A 48 -7.42 8.71 11.68
N LYS A 49 -7.61 9.24 10.46
CA LYS A 49 -8.90 9.30 9.76
C LYS A 49 -8.73 8.81 8.34
N PHE A 50 -9.61 7.92 7.90
CA PHE A 50 -9.64 7.49 6.50
C PHE A 50 -10.12 8.64 5.62
N ARG A 51 -9.18 9.29 4.90
CA ARG A 51 -9.46 10.39 3.98
C ARG A 51 -8.52 10.29 2.77
N MET A 52 -8.95 9.57 1.74
CA MET A 52 -8.19 9.52 0.48
C MET A 52 -8.43 10.79 -0.35
N ASN A 53 -7.66 11.84 -0.08
CA ASN A 53 -7.57 12.98 -0.99
C ASN A 53 -6.42 12.73 -1.99
N ILE A 54 -6.67 11.84 -2.96
CA ILE A 54 -5.67 11.41 -3.94
C ILE A 54 -5.79 12.24 -5.21
N LYS A 55 -4.65 12.77 -5.67
CA LYS A 55 -4.56 13.62 -6.87
C LYS A 55 -5.03 12.91 -8.15
N TYR A 56 -4.86 11.60 -8.21
CA TYR A 56 -5.17 10.74 -9.35
C TYR A 56 -6.02 9.54 -8.87
N PRO A 57 -7.35 9.69 -8.79
CA PRO A 57 -8.23 8.66 -8.24
C PRO A 57 -8.18 7.33 -9.00
N GLU A 58 -7.83 7.35 -10.28
CA GLU A 58 -7.63 6.13 -11.08
C GLU A 58 -6.57 5.21 -10.47
N CYS A 59 -5.57 5.77 -9.78
CA CYS A 59 -4.49 5.00 -9.17
C CYS A 59 -4.96 3.98 -8.11
N VAL A 60 -6.17 4.17 -7.55
CA VAL A 60 -6.71 3.31 -6.49
C VAL A 60 -7.83 2.39 -6.96
N SER A 61 -8.22 2.43 -8.24
CA SER A 61 -9.43 1.75 -8.73
C SER A 61 -9.45 0.24 -8.47
N ASP A 62 -8.28 -0.39 -8.58
CA ASP A 62 -8.10 -1.84 -8.49
C ASP A 62 -7.25 -2.23 -7.28
N ALA A 63 -6.86 -1.24 -6.46
CA ALA A 63 -5.90 -1.43 -5.38
C ALA A 63 -6.57 -2.09 -4.17
N GLU A 64 -5.88 -3.06 -3.57
CA GLU A 64 -6.17 -3.47 -2.20
C GLU A 64 -5.71 -2.36 -1.26
N ILE A 65 -6.56 -1.95 -0.31
CA ILE A 65 -6.24 -0.86 0.61
C ILE A 65 -6.09 -1.43 2.02
N TYR A 66 -4.86 -1.41 2.52
CA TYR A 66 -4.57 -1.73 3.92
C TYR A 66 -4.53 -0.43 4.74
N PHE A 67 -5.65 -0.13 5.40
CA PHE A 67 -5.78 1.05 6.25
C PHE A 67 -5.58 0.72 7.73
N LEU A 68 -4.75 1.51 8.41
CA LEU A 68 -4.61 1.47 9.87
C LEU A 68 -4.63 2.88 10.45
N ARG A 69 -5.17 2.98 11.68
CA ARG A 69 -5.04 4.19 12.48
C ARG A 69 -3.67 4.23 13.13
N GLY A 70 -2.92 5.31 12.91
CA GLY A 70 -1.60 5.49 13.49
C GLY A 70 -0.88 6.70 12.91
N GLU A 71 0.40 6.80 13.27
CA GLU A 71 1.25 7.94 12.95
C GLU A 71 2.17 7.68 11.75
N SER A 72 2.74 6.49 11.64
CA SER A 72 3.72 6.19 10.60
C SER A 72 3.61 4.76 10.08
N ILE A 73 4.05 4.57 8.85
CA ILE A 73 4.26 3.24 8.28
C ILE A 73 5.56 2.70 8.86
N THR A 74 5.49 1.52 9.46
CA THR A 74 6.64 0.79 10.00
C THR A 74 6.85 -0.52 9.23
N GLU A 75 7.99 -1.18 9.46
CA GLU A 75 8.25 -2.52 8.90
C GLU A 75 7.15 -3.52 9.25
N LYS A 76 6.69 -3.51 10.51
CA LYS A 76 5.61 -4.39 10.96
C LYS A 76 4.32 -4.14 10.17
N ILE A 77 3.93 -2.86 10.03
CA ILE A 77 2.73 -2.48 9.27
C ILE A 77 2.85 -2.91 7.80
N PHE A 78 4.04 -2.75 7.21
CA PHE A 78 4.28 -3.19 5.83
C PHE A 78 4.14 -4.71 5.69
N LEU A 79 4.73 -5.49 6.59
CA LEU A 79 4.61 -6.95 6.58
C LEU A 79 3.17 -7.43 6.80
N ASP A 80 2.43 -6.77 7.70
CA ASP A 80 1.02 -7.05 7.95
C ASP A 80 0.17 -6.72 6.70
N ALA A 81 0.47 -5.62 5.99
CA ALA A 81 -0.18 -5.25 4.73
C ALA A 81 0.10 -6.27 3.61
N LEU A 82 1.33 -6.78 3.51
CA LEU A 82 1.67 -7.85 2.56
C LEU A 82 0.93 -9.15 2.87
N LYS A 83 0.83 -9.52 4.15
CA LYS A 83 0.06 -10.68 4.59
C LYS A 83 -1.43 -10.53 4.24
N HIS A 84 -1.99 -9.34 4.46
CA HIS A 84 -3.37 -9.00 4.08
C HIS A 84 -3.58 -9.15 2.56
N TYR A 85 -2.72 -8.51 1.75
CA TYR A 85 -2.78 -8.60 0.29
C TYR A 85 -2.68 -10.05 -0.22
N ASN A 86 -1.84 -10.86 0.42
CA ASN A 86 -1.67 -12.27 0.07
C ASN A 86 -2.93 -13.09 0.35
N GLY A 87 -3.70 -12.74 1.39
CA GLY A 87 -4.99 -13.38 1.72
C GLY A 87 -6.21 -12.79 1.00
N ALA A 88 -6.06 -11.63 0.35
CA ALA A 88 -7.15 -10.96 -0.34
C ALA A 88 -7.45 -11.61 -1.70
N ASP A 89 -8.72 -11.97 -1.92
CA ASP A 89 -9.24 -12.30 -3.24
C ASP A 89 -9.36 -11.00 -4.06
N ILE A 90 -8.49 -10.83 -5.06
CA ILE A 90 -8.59 -9.69 -5.99
C ILE A 90 -9.79 -9.93 -6.89
N ARG A 91 -10.94 -9.43 -6.47
CA ARG A 91 -12.20 -9.52 -7.20
C ARG A 91 -12.35 -8.34 -8.13
N LYS A 92 -12.13 -8.57 -9.42
CA LYS A 92 -12.41 -7.59 -10.50
C LYS A 92 -13.89 -7.58 -10.88
N GLY A 93 -14.78 -7.49 -9.88
CA GLY A 93 -16.23 -7.39 -10.09
C GLY A 93 -16.89 -8.61 -10.75
N LYS A 94 -16.40 -9.84 -10.47
CA LYS A 94 -17.05 -11.09 -10.87
C LYS A 94 -17.31 -11.97 -9.66
#